data_AF-A0A7U9SDJ1-F1
#
_entry.id   AF-A0A7U9SDJ1-F1
#
_cell.length_a   1.000
_cell.length_b   1.000
_cell.length_c   1.000
_cell.angle_alpha   90.00
_cell.angle_beta   90.00
_cell.angle_gamma   90.00
#
_symmetry.space_group_name_H-M   'P 1'
#
loop_
_entity.id
_entity.type
_entity.pdbx_description
1 polymer ?
#
loop_
_entity_poly.entity_id
_entity_poly.type
_entity_poly.pdbx_seq_one_letter_code
_entity_poly.pdbx_strand_id
1 'polypeptide(L)'
;MLPYNPGGHAAFQDTFVSQFLKFYPDPFVLPKNTWDYIVQFWYLDLSKTDSIMRECYSVFGPEPRLPSCMLRSYLLALKLKVSSVTVWCRMLKETPLYAILSGFSFGDTPGVGTFYDFFSRIWQDDSNNLSPKDRFPKMKKTPKGKKKGDKTPCDSFSTASKLLPLLERWHLKPENPFFLIFRLYQQQFLDHSIHRGLVNPRHLALAGDGTPVRTAAQQRKKRICHCKDKGCSSCNCKRHYSQPDCNWGWDSHRECYFFGYHLYMYVASDSFSDLPVFPLLERASRHDMLSFLHSFFTMKAYLPQFQIEKLLLDSAHDAYPVYDYCKREHITPFIDLNPGHTGHFTYKDDFTIDDDGVPVCKLGLRMHKDGYEAAKHRAKYRCPKSNRKRGCFCEHPCSPAKYGRTVHIFTDDNPRLFNIPPRDSKAWETEYDRRTSVERSNKREKEDYKLEDGRHRSTKMWYCRLYGIMMLQHLDAWEMPSVKAFQKSFLGLAA
;
A
#
# COMPACT_ATOMS: atom_id res chain seq x y z
N MET A 1 -24.50 -25.85 -9.34
CA MET A 1 -25.22 -25.41 -8.14
C MET A 1 -24.57 -24.12 -7.62
N LEU A 2 -25.31 -23.28 -6.89
CA LEU A 2 -24.73 -22.07 -6.28
C LEU A 2 -24.05 -22.41 -4.94
N PRO A 3 -22.96 -21.71 -4.55
CA PRO A 3 -22.42 -21.80 -3.20
C PRO A 3 -23.50 -21.47 -2.18
N TYR A 4 -23.68 -22.35 -1.19
CA TYR A 4 -24.65 -22.18 -0.12
C TYR A 4 -24.08 -22.74 1.17
N ASN A 5 -23.89 -21.87 2.17
CA ASN A 5 -23.40 -22.23 3.50
C ASN A 5 -24.40 -21.71 4.56
N PRO A 6 -25.51 -22.43 4.81
CA PRO A 6 -26.55 -21.98 5.73
C PRO A 6 -26.07 -21.89 7.18
N GLY A 7 -25.11 -22.72 7.58
CA GLY A 7 -24.55 -22.72 8.94
C GLY A 7 -23.41 -21.73 9.15
N GLY A 8 -23.04 -20.95 8.12
CA GLY A 8 -22.05 -19.88 8.21
C GLY A 8 -20.71 -20.34 8.79
N HIS A 9 -20.18 -19.56 9.72
CA HIS A 9 -18.91 -19.89 10.39
C HIS A 9 -19.02 -21.04 11.39
N ALA A 10 -20.17 -21.19 12.05
CA ALA A 10 -20.40 -22.26 13.02
C ALA A 10 -20.31 -23.65 12.36
N ALA A 11 -20.86 -23.81 11.14
CA ALA A 11 -20.71 -25.06 10.40
C ALA A 11 -19.24 -25.44 10.11
N PHE A 12 -18.38 -24.44 9.86
CA PHE A 12 -16.94 -24.68 9.74
C PHE A 12 -16.33 -25.12 11.09
N GLN A 13 -16.70 -24.45 12.18
CA GLN A 13 -16.20 -24.76 13.53
C GLN A 13 -16.57 -26.18 13.97
N ASP A 14 -17.82 -26.59 13.76
CA ASP A 14 -18.31 -27.94 14.08
C ASP A 14 -17.58 -29.02 13.24
N THR A 15 -17.39 -28.75 11.94
CA THR A 15 -16.63 -29.63 11.05
C THR A 15 -15.16 -29.69 11.45
N PHE A 16 -14.58 -28.56 11.88
CA PHE A 16 -13.21 -28.51 12.37
C PHE A 16 -13.06 -29.37 13.62
N VAL A 17 -13.88 -29.19 14.67
CA VAL A 17 -13.76 -29.92 15.95
C VAL A 17 -13.85 -31.43 15.70
N SER A 18 -14.89 -31.86 14.97
CA SER A 18 -15.14 -33.27 14.70
C SER A 18 -13.99 -33.95 13.93
N GLN A 19 -13.47 -33.31 12.88
CA GLN A 19 -12.36 -33.88 12.11
C GLN A 19 -11.01 -33.74 12.82
N PHE A 20 -10.77 -32.62 13.49
CA PHE A 20 -9.50 -32.36 14.16
C PHE A 20 -9.24 -33.39 15.26
N LEU A 21 -10.23 -33.68 16.11
CA LEU A 21 -10.11 -34.70 17.16
C LEU A 21 -9.98 -36.12 16.61
N LYS A 22 -10.56 -36.41 15.44
CA LYS A 22 -10.41 -37.71 14.76
C LYS A 22 -8.96 -37.98 14.35
N PHE A 23 -8.26 -36.97 13.83
CA PHE A 23 -6.87 -37.11 13.35
C PHE A 23 -5.82 -36.75 14.41
N TYR A 24 -6.20 -35.97 15.42
CA TYR A 24 -5.34 -35.55 16.53
C TYR A 24 -6.06 -35.81 17.87
N PRO A 25 -6.12 -37.08 18.34
CA PRO A 25 -6.82 -37.42 19.59
C PRO A 25 -6.23 -36.74 20.83
N ASP A 26 -4.92 -36.49 20.82
CA ASP A 26 -4.25 -35.60 21.77
C ASP A 26 -3.75 -34.36 21.00
N PRO A 27 -4.59 -33.33 20.80
CA PRO A 27 -4.21 -32.17 20.00
C PRO A 27 -3.21 -31.26 20.73
N PHE A 28 -3.03 -31.41 22.05
CA PHE A 28 -2.19 -30.53 22.85
C PHE A 28 -0.70 -30.82 22.71
N VAL A 29 -0.33 -31.96 22.10
CA VAL A 29 1.05 -32.24 21.68
C VAL A 29 1.51 -31.36 20.52
N LEU A 30 0.58 -30.70 19.82
CA LEU A 30 0.94 -29.82 18.71
C LEU A 30 1.77 -28.64 19.23
N PRO A 31 2.86 -28.28 18.53
CA PRO A 31 3.70 -27.14 18.89
C PRO A 31 2.94 -25.82 19.03
N LYS A 32 3.45 -24.91 19.88
CA LYS A 32 2.84 -23.59 20.11
C LYS A 32 2.65 -22.79 18.82
N ASN A 33 3.65 -22.78 17.93
CA ASN A 33 3.58 -22.10 16.63
C ASN A 33 2.49 -22.68 15.70
N THR A 34 2.15 -23.97 15.84
CA THR A 34 1.00 -24.58 15.16
C THR A 34 -0.31 -24.01 15.69
N TRP A 35 -0.42 -23.92 17.02
CA TRP A 35 -1.59 -23.35 17.66
C TRP A 35 -1.79 -21.87 17.33
N ASP A 36 -0.73 -21.08 17.15
CA ASP A 36 -0.84 -19.66 16.83
C ASP A 36 -1.68 -19.42 15.56
N TYR A 37 -1.45 -20.19 14.49
CA TYR A 37 -2.27 -20.07 13.28
C TYR A 37 -3.59 -20.87 13.36
N ILE A 38 -3.68 -21.94 14.15
CA ILE A 38 -4.99 -22.60 14.41
C ILE A 38 -5.96 -21.58 15.01
N VAL A 39 -5.54 -20.84 16.04
CA VAL A 39 -6.38 -19.84 16.71
C VAL A 39 -6.80 -18.75 15.72
N GLN A 40 -5.85 -18.20 14.95
CA GLN A 40 -6.16 -17.17 13.95
C GLN A 40 -7.19 -17.66 12.93
N PHE A 41 -7.01 -18.86 12.37
CA PHE A 41 -7.89 -19.41 11.35
C PHE A 41 -9.19 -19.98 11.91
N TRP A 42 -9.24 -20.32 13.20
CA TRP A 42 -10.47 -20.68 13.88
C TRP A 42 -11.42 -19.49 14.00
N TYR A 43 -10.90 -18.31 14.40
CA TYR A 43 -11.71 -17.09 14.57
C TYR A 43 -11.93 -16.29 13.29
N LEU A 44 -11.24 -16.64 12.21
CA LEU A 44 -11.41 -16.01 10.92
C LEU A 44 -12.76 -16.41 10.32
N ASP A 45 -13.78 -15.56 10.40
CA ASP A 45 -15.04 -15.76 9.70
C ASP A 45 -14.93 -15.28 8.25
N LEU A 46 -15.17 -16.19 7.29
CA LEU A 46 -15.20 -15.91 5.86
C LEU A 46 -16.53 -16.28 5.21
N SER A 47 -17.57 -16.57 5.99
CA SER A 47 -18.88 -17.02 5.49
C SER A 47 -19.50 -16.06 4.48
N LYS A 48 -19.30 -14.75 4.67
CA LYS A 48 -19.75 -13.71 3.72
C LYS A 48 -19.16 -13.86 2.31
N THR A 49 -18.01 -14.54 2.16
CA THR A 49 -17.36 -14.82 0.86
C THR A 49 -18.29 -15.63 -0.03
N ASP A 50 -19.02 -16.59 0.54
CA ASP A 50 -19.93 -17.48 -0.20
C ASP A 50 -21.08 -16.67 -0.83
N SER A 51 -21.62 -15.70 -0.08
CA SER A 51 -22.66 -14.79 -0.55
C SER A 51 -22.13 -13.77 -1.56
N ILE A 52 -20.97 -13.16 -1.30
CA ILE A 52 -20.35 -12.16 -2.20
C ILE A 52 -20.05 -12.77 -3.57
N MET A 53 -19.58 -14.01 -3.60
CA MET A 53 -19.18 -14.69 -4.83
C MET A 53 -20.29 -15.52 -5.47
N ARG A 54 -21.52 -15.52 -4.91
CA ARG A 54 -22.61 -16.39 -5.39
C ARG A 54 -22.88 -16.26 -6.88
N GLU A 55 -22.89 -15.01 -7.38
CA GLU A 55 -23.13 -14.68 -8.79
C GLU A 55 -21.98 -15.11 -9.72
N CYS A 56 -20.80 -15.39 -9.16
CA CYS A 56 -19.66 -15.89 -9.93
C CYS A 56 -19.77 -17.39 -10.25
N TYR A 57 -20.84 -18.08 -9.83
CA TYR A 57 -21.05 -19.51 -10.02
C TYR A 57 -22.32 -19.78 -10.82
N SER A 58 -22.25 -20.81 -11.67
CA SER A 58 -23.38 -21.26 -12.46
C SER A 58 -24.33 -22.15 -11.62
N VAL A 59 -25.63 -21.95 -11.80
CA VAL A 59 -26.65 -22.87 -11.27
C VAL A 59 -26.49 -24.26 -11.87
N PHE A 60 -26.04 -24.33 -13.13
CA PHE A 60 -25.75 -25.56 -13.86
C PHE A 60 -24.30 -26.00 -13.61
N GLY A 61 -24.13 -27.21 -13.09
CA GLY A 61 -22.81 -27.79 -12.78
C GLY A 61 -22.78 -28.48 -11.41
N PRO A 62 -21.67 -29.18 -11.11
CA PRO A 62 -21.51 -29.88 -9.85
C PRO A 62 -21.54 -28.91 -8.66
N GLU A 63 -21.66 -29.48 -7.47
CA GLU A 63 -21.53 -28.72 -6.23
C GLU A 63 -20.14 -28.06 -6.18
N PRO A 64 -20.06 -26.72 -6.06
CA PRO A 64 -18.78 -26.04 -6.00
C PRO A 64 -18.13 -26.23 -4.63
N ARG A 65 -16.80 -26.24 -4.58
CA ARG A 65 -16.09 -25.96 -3.32
C ARG A 65 -16.50 -24.57 -2.84
N LEU A 66 -16.84 -24.47 -1.55
CA LEU A 66 -17.24 -23.19 -0.95
C LEU A 66 -16.15 -22.12 -1.17
N PRO A 67 -16.50 -20.94 -1.73
CA PRO A 67 -15.59 -19.81 -1.85
C PRO A 67 -14.87 -19.45 -0.56
N SER A 68 -15.56 -19.52 0.58
CA SER A 68 -15.00 -19.27 1.92
C SER A 68 -13.88 -20.26 2.27
N CYS A 69 -14.06 -21.56 2.00
CA CYS A 69 -13.01 -22.57 2.19
C CYS A 69 -11.84 -22.38 1.21
N MET A 70 -12.11 -22.02 -0.06
CA MET A 70 -11.05 -21.74 -1.04
C MET A 70 -10.19 -20.54 -0.64
N LEU A 71 -10.83 -19.44 -0.20
CA LEU A 71 -10.12 -18.26 0.31
C LEU A 71 -9.36 -18.58 1.59
N ARG A 72 -10.00 -19.26 2.56
CA ARG A 72 -9.37 -19.71 3.81
C ARG A 72 -8.10 -20.53 3.52
N SER A 73 -8.20 -21.51 2.62
CA SER A 73 -7.08 -22.36 2.25
C SER A 73 -5.94 -21.58 1.61
N TYR A 74 -6.26 -20.63 0.72
CA TYR A 74 -5.22 -19.81 0.10
C TYR A 74 -4.53 -18.89 1.10
N LEU A 75 -5.28 -18.27 2.01
CA LEU A 75 -4.73 -17.46 3.10
C LEU A 75 -3.85 -18.31 4.03
N LEU A 76 -4.24 -19.56 4.33
CA LEU A 76 -3.42 -20.47 5.12
C LEU A 76 -2.10 -20.80 4.41
N ALA A 77 -2.15 -21.05 3.10
CA ALA A 77 -0.94 -21.27 2.29
C ALA A 77 0.02 -20.07 2.39
N LEU A 78 -0.50 -18.85 2.26
CA LEU A 78 0.27 -17.62 2.38
C LEU A 78 0.82 -17.43 3.81
N LYS A 79 0.03 -17.71 4.84
CA LYS A 79 0.45 -17.66 6.25
C LYS A 79 1.62 -18.60 6.53
N LEU A 80 1.59 -19.79 5.94
CA LEU A 80 2.66 -20.79 6.01
C LEU A 80 3.79 -20.53 4.99
N LYS A 81 3.77 -19.37 4.30
CA LYS A 81 4.79 -18.92 3.35
C LYS A 81 4.98 -19.87 2.16
N VAL A 82 3.93 -20.61 1.79
CA VAL A 82 3.91 -21.48 0.62
C VAL A 82 3.68 -20.62 -0.63
N SER A 83 4.64 -20.63 -1.55
CA SER A 83 4.63 -19.77 -2.74
C SER A 83 4.00 -20.42 -3.98
N SER A 84 3.74 -21.73 -3.95
CA SER A 84 3.21 -22.49 -5.08
C SER A 84 1.90 -23.20 -4.73
N VAL A 85 0.85 -22.95 -5.53
CA VAL A 85 -0.45 -23.64 -5.42
C VAL A 85 -0.29 -25.14 -5.59
N THR A 86 0.63 -25.59 -6.46
CA THR A 86 0.92 -27.01 -6.65
C THR A 86 1.50 -27.65 -5.39
N VAL A 87 2.44 -26.96 -4.74
CA VAL A 87 3.01 -27.43 -3.46
C VAL A 87 1.93 -27.43 -2.38
N TRP A 88 1.09 -26.38 -2.34
CA TRP A 88 -0.02 -26.31 -1.38
C TRP A 88 -1.02 -27.45 -1.55
N CYS A 89 -1.45 -27.76 -2.78
CA CYS A 89 -2.35 -28.88 -3.05
C CYS A 89 -1.75 -30.23 -2.61
N ARG A 90 -0.42 -30.40 -2.73
CA ARG A 90 0.27 -31.58 -2.20
C ARG A 90 0.21 -31.61 -0.67
N MET A 91 0.53 -30.49 -0.02
CA MET A 91 0.49 -30.37 1.45
C MET A 91 -0.91 -30.62 2.01
N LEU A 92 -1.97 -30.16 1.34
CA LEU A 92 -3.37 -30.44 1.72
C LEU A 92 -3.68 -31.95 1.72
N LYS A 93 -3.12 -32.70 0.76
CA LYS A 93 -3.32 -34.16 0.66
C LYS A 93 -2.48 -34.95 1.66
N GLU A 94 -1.32 -34.43 2.03
CA GLU A 94 -0.36 -35.11 2.91
C GLU A 94 -0.62 -34.83 4.39
N THR A 95 -1.19 -33.66 4.73
CA THR A 95 -1.31 -33.20 6.11
C THR A 95 -2.78 -32.93 6.48
N PRO A 96 -3.39 -33.77 7.36
CA PRO A 96 -4.78 -33.60 7.79
C PRO A 96 -5.09 -32.21 8.34
N LEU A 97 -4.21 -31.66 9.18
CA LEU A 97 -4.40 -30.33 9.77
C LEU A 97 -4.65 -29.24 8.72
N TYR A 98 -3.92 -29.24 7.61
CA TYR A 98 -4.07 -28.20 6.59
C TYR A 98 -5.38 -28.31 5.82
N ALA A 99 -5.85 -29.53 5.55
CA ALA A 99 -7.16 -29.77 4.96
C ALA A 99 -8.28 -29.26 5.90
N ILE A 100 -8.22 -29.68 7.16
CA ILE A 100 -9.25 -29.38 8.17
C ILE A 100 -9.31 -27.88 8.47
N LEU A 101 -8.17 -27.21 8.70
CA LEU A 101 -8.11 -25.75 8.87
C LEU A 101 -8.56 -24.99 7.62
N SER A 102 -8.42 -25.56 6.43
CA SER A 102 -8.94 -24.96 5.19
C SER A 102 -10.45 -25.12 5.04
N GLY A 103 -11.11 -25.94 5.89
CA GLY A 103 -12.52 -26.27 5.78
C GLY A 103 -12.82 -27.40 4.80
N PHE A 104 -11.85 -28.29 4.56
CA PHE A 104 -12.00 -29.49 3.72
C PHE A 104 -11.87 -30.76 4.54
N SER A 105 -12.54 -31.83 4.09
CA SER A 105 -12.34 -33.15 4.65
C SER A 105 -10.99 -33.72 4.22
N PHE A 106 -10.26 -34.36 5.13
CA PHE A 106 -9.02 -35.03 4.76
C PHE A 106 -9.30 -36.20 3.78
N GLY A 107 -8.53 -36.27 2.70
CA GLY A 107 -8.78 -37.17 1.56
C GLY A 107 -9.65 -36.56 0.45
N ASP A 108 -10.37 -35.47 0.73
CA ASP A 108 -11.23 -34.77 -0.25
C ASP A 108 -10.87 -33.27 -0.34
N THR A 109 -9.67 -33.00 -0.86
CA THR A 109 -9.11 -31.65 -0.97
C THR A 109 -9.09 -31.14 -2.42
N PRO A 110 -9.22 -29.83 -2.66
CA PRO A 110 -9.20 -29.27 -4.02
C PRO A 110 -7.88 -29.53 -4.75
N GLY A 111 -7.98 -29.68 -6.08
CA GLY A 111 -6.82 -29.77 -6.96
C GLY A 111 -6.30 -28.40 -7.40
N VAL A 112 -5.17 -28.41 -8.12
CA VAL A 112 -4.53 -27.18 -8.64
C VAL A 112 -5.49 -26.41 -9.54
N GLY A 113 -6.19 -27.09 -10.45
CA GLY A 113 -7.18 -26.46 -11.35
C GLY A 113 -8.27 -25.73 -10.59
N THR A 114 -8.80 -26.33 -9.52
CA THR A 114 -9.85 -25.74 -8.68
C THR A 114 -9.41 -24.42 -8.04
N PHE A 115 -8.16 -24.30 -7.59
CA PHE A 115 -7.62 -23.02 -7.11
C PHE A 115 -7.50 -21.98 -8.21
N TYR A 116 -7.02 -22.36 -9.40
CA TYR A 116 -6.94 -21.42 -10.53
C TYR A 116 -8.31 -21.00 -11.06
N ASP A 117 -9.32 -21.85 -10.98
CA ASP A 117 -10.71 -21.49 -11.26
C ASP A 117 -11.21 -20.47 -10.23
N PHE A 118 -10.94 -20.68 -8.94
CA PHE A 118 -11.24 -19.71 -7.89
C PHE A 118 -10.56 -18.35 -8.15
N PHE A 119 -9.26 -18.33 -8.46
CA PHE A 119 -8.55 -17.08 -8.81
C PHE A 119 -9.11 -16.40 -10.06
N SER A 120 -9.61 -17.18 -11.02
CA SER A 120 -10.26 -16.64 -12.22
C SER A 120 -11.63 -16.06 -11.91
N ARG A 121 -12.39 -16.64 -10.98
CA ARG A 121 -13.70 -16.10 -10.55
C ARG A 121 -13.58 -14.77 -9.80
N ILE A 122 -12.55 -14.62 -8.95
CA ILE A 122 -12.33 -13.35 -8.22
C ILE A 122 -11.71 -12.25 -9.09
N TRP A 123 -11.32 -12.56 -10.31
CA TRP A 123 -10.75 -11.62 -11.28
C TRP A 123 -11.76 -11.35 -12.39
N GLN A 124 -12.31 -10.15 -12.44
CA GLN A 124 -13.45 -9.78 -13.28
C GLN A 124 -13.05 -9.41 -14.72
N ASP A 125 -12.19 -10.20 -15.34
CA ASP A 125 -11.76 -10.03 -16.73
C ASP A 125 -11.28 -11.36 -17.33
N ASP A 126 -11.56 -11.61 -18.60
CA ASP A 126 -11.12 -12.82 -19.29
C ASP A 126 -9.59 -12.86 -19.49
N SER A 127 -8.96 -11.68 -19.60
CA SER A 127 -7.52 -11.52 -19.68
C SER A 127 -6.88 -11.58 -18.30
N ASN A 128 -5.86 -12.43 -18.17
CA ASN A 128 -5.03 -12.50 -16.96
C ASN A 128 -4.15 -11.26 -16.69
N ASN A 129 -4.16 -10.26 -17.58
CA ASN A 129 -3.35 -9.05 -17.52
C ASN A 129 -4.17 -7.81 -17.88
N LEU A 130 -3.80 -6.65 -17.34
CA LEU A 130 -4.47 -5.38 -17.58
C LEU A 130 -4.15 -4.83 -18.98
N SER A 131 -2.91 -5.02 -19.46
CA SER A 131 -2.50 -4.66 -20.80
C SER A 131 -2.58 -5.84 -21.77
N PRO A 132 -2.86 -5.60 -23.07
CA PRO A 132 -2.77 -6.63 -24.09
C PRO A 132 -1.33 -7.16 -24.20
N LYS A 133 -1.18 -8.45 -24.53
CA LYS A 133 0.14 -9.07 -24.70
C LYS A 133 0.90 -8.54 -25.91
N ASP A 134 0.20 -8.20 -26.99
CA ASP A 134 0.82 -7.72 -28.22
C ASP A 134 0.97 -6.19 -28.20
N ARG A 135 2.22 -5.73 -28.07
CA ARG A 135 2.54 -4.31 -27.90
C ARG A 135 3.75 -3.89 -28.70
N PHE A 136 3.80 -2.62 -29.06
CA PHE A 136 5.03 -2.03 -29.60
C PHE A 136 6.13 -2.01 -28.52
N PRO A 137 7.39 -2.35 -28.85
CA PRO A 137 8.54 -2.06 -28.01
C PRO A 137 8.56 -0.59 -27.62
N LYS A 138 8.68 -0.29 -26.32
CA LYS A 138 9.10 1.05 -25.92
C LYS A 138 10.50 1.30 -26.49
N MET A 139 10.70 2.44 -27.15
CA MET A 139 12.03 2.88 -27.54
C MET A 139 12.89 2.97 -26.27
N LYS A 140 14.09 2.37 -26.31
CA LYS A 140 15.01 2.39 -25.17
C LYS A 140 15.49 3.83 -24.95
N LYS A 141 14.83 4.56 -24.06
CA LYS A 141 15.42 5.70 -23.35
C LYS A 141 15.93 5.17 -22.01
N THR A 142 16.94 4.30 -22.02
CA THR A 142 17.64 3.97 -20.78
C THR A 142 18.70 5.06 -20.63
N PRO A 143 18.60 5.98 -19.65
CA PRO A 143 19.68 6.91 -19.38
C PRO A 143 20.91 6.07 -19.02
N LYS A 144 21.93 6.07 -19.87
CA LYS A 144 23.24 5.52 -19.50
C LYS A 144 23.84 6.45 -18.43
N GLY A 145 24.49 5.90 -17.42
CA GLY A 145 25.30 6.67 -16.48
C GLY A 145 24.67 7.07 -15.14
N LYS A 146 23.64 6.37 -14.64
CA LYS A 146 23.18 6.56 -13.26
C LYS A 146 24.24 6.13 -12.25
N LYS A 147 24.59 7.01 -11.32
CA LYS A 147 25.50 6.81 -10.18
C LYS A 147 24.70 6.44 -8.92
N LYS A 148 25.44 6.08 -7.87
CA LYS A 148 24.90 5.79 -6.52
C LYS A 148 24.00 6.93 -6.04
N GLY A 149 22.77 6.60 -5.67
CA GLY A 149 21.77 7.56 -5.18
C GLY A 149 20.96 8.27 -6.28
N ASP A 150 21.29 8.10 -7.57
CA ASP A 150 20.58 8.78 -8.66
C ASP A 150 19.13 8.27 -8.76
N LYS A 151 18.19 9.12 -8.34
CA LYS A 151 16.75 8.93 -8.58
C LYS A 151 16.47 9.05 -10.08
N THR A 152 15.38 8.45 -10.55
CA THR A 152 14.96 8.64 -11.95
C THR A 152 14.53 10.09 -12.11
N PRO A 153 15.14 10.89 -13.02
CA PRO A 153 14.74 12.28 -13.20
C PRO A 153 13.26 12.34 -13.57
N CYS A 154 12.48 13.04 -12.76
CA CYS A 154 11.10 13.35 -13.05
C CYS A 154 10.83 14.78 -12.62
N ASP A 155 10.24 15.53 -13.54
CA ASP A 155 9.65 16.82 -13.22
C ASP A 155 8.33 16.57 -12.50
N SER A 156 8.42 16.27 -11.19
CA SER A 156 7.29 16.02 -10.31
C SER A 156 6.30 17.19 -10.35
N PHE A 157 6.80 18.42 -10.45
CA PHE A 157 5.99 19.62 -10.58
C PHE A 157 5.15 19.60 -11.88
N SER A 158 5.77 19.52 -13.06
CA SER A 158 5.04 19.52 -14.34
C SER A 158 4.09 18.34 -14.47
N THR A 159 4.47 17.20 -13.90
CA THR A 159 3.64 16.01 -13.85
C THR A 159 2.38 16.24 -13.03
N ALA A 160 2.53 16.72 -11.78
CA ALA A 160 1.40 16.99 -10.90
C ALA A 160 0.50 18.09 -11.46
N SER A 161 1.07 19.19 -11.97
CA SER A 161 0.33 20.31 -12.55
C SER A 161 -0.58 19.90 -13.72
N LYS A 162 -0.17 18.90 -14.50
CA LYS A 162 -0.97 18.39 -15.63
C LYS A 162 -1.98 17.35 -15.22
N LEU A 163 -1.58 16.39 -14.39
CA LEU A 163 -2.37 15.19 -14.13
C LEU A 163 -3.40 15.41 -13.02
N LEU A 164 -3.06 16.15 -11.98
CA LEU A 164 -3.91 16.31 -10.81
C LEU A 164 -5.27 16.97 -11.17
N PRO A 165 -5.34 18.09 -11.93
CA PRO A 165 -6.62 18.67 -12.33
C PRO A 165 -7.47 17.74 -13.20
N LEU A 166 -6.84 16.86 -13.98
CA LEU A 166 -7.56 15.86 -14.78
C LEU A 166 -8.16 14.77 -13.89
N LEU A 167 -7.42 14.28 -12.90
CA LEU A 167 -7.88 13.25 -11.97
C LEU A 167 -8.96 13.75 -11.00
N GLU A 168 -8.93 15.03 -10.62
CA GLU A 168 -10.02 15.64 -9.84
C GLU A 168 -11.34 15.68 -10.62
N ARG A 169 -11.28 15.95 -11.93
CA ARG A 169 -12.48 16.00 -12.79
C ARG A 169 -12.92 14.61 -13.21
N TRP A 170 -11.96 13.72 -13.45
CA TRP A 170 -12.21 12.36 -13.89
C TRP A 170 -12.60 11.51 -12.68
N HIS A 171 -13.90 11.32 -12.51
CA HIS A 171 -14.44 10.38 -11.53
C HIS A 171 -14.08 8.95 -11.95
N LEU A 172 -12.91 8.49 -11.51
CA LEU A 172 -12.48 7.11 -11.69
C LEU A 172 -13.54 6.18 -11.10
N LYS A 173 -13.79 5.06 -11.77
CA LYS A 173 -14.75 4.06 -11.30
C LYS A 173 -13.99 2.83 -10.81
N PRO A 174 -14.49 2.15 -9.77
CA PRO A 174 -13.89 0.93 -9.26
C PRO A 174 -14.25 -0.27 -10.17
N GLU A 175 -13.86 -0.21 -11.44
CA GLU A 175 -14.20 -1.20 -12.47
C GLU A 175 -12.95 -1.99 -12.92
N ASN A 176 -11.87 -1.95 -12.13
CA ASN A 176 -10.67 -2.72 -12.47
C ASN A 176 -10.95 -4.23 -12.31
N PRO A 177 -10.24 -5.09 -13.04
CA PRO A 177 -10.40 -6.54 -12.92
C PRO A 177 -10.19 -7.11 -11.50
N PHE A 178 -9.48 -6.40 -10.63
CA PHE A 178 -9.29 -6.79 -9.23
C PHE A 178 -10.43 -6.35 -8.29
N PHE A 179 -11.51 -5.73 -8.79
CA PHE A 179 -12.59 -5.16 -7.97
C PHE A 179 -13.17 -6.17 -6.97
N LEU A 180 -13.47 -7.40 -7.41
CA LEU A 180 -14.00 -8.42 -6.52
C LEU A 180 -12.99 -8.86 -5.45
N ILE A 181 -11.69 -8.93 -5.78
CA ILE A 181 -10.62 -9.19 -4.81
C ILE A 181 -10.59 -8.09 -3.75
N PHE A 182 -10.65 -6.83 -4.19
CA PHE A 182 -10.72 -5.68 -3.30
C PHE A 182 -11.98 -5.72 -2.43
N ARG A 183 -13.15 -6.02 -2.99
CA ARG A 183 -14.42 -6.10 -2.24
C ARG A 183 -14.35 -7.15 -1.14
N LEU A 184 -13.75 -8.31 -1.41
CA LEU A 184 -13.50 -9.34 -0.41
C LEU A 184 -12.57 -8.83 0.70
N TYR A 185 -11.47 -8.18 0.33
CA TYR A 185 -10.54 -7.57 1.29
C TYR A 185 -11.23 -6.50 2.15
N GLN A 186 -11.97 -5.59 1.52
CA GLN A 186 -12.67 -4.50 2.20
C GLN A 186 -13.67 -5.06 3.22
N GLN A 187 -14.62 -5.88 2.74
CA GLN A 187 -15.76 -6.29 3.56
C GLN A 187 -15.42 -7.33 4.64
N GLN A 188 -14.38 -8.14 4.42
CA GLN A 188 -14.01 -9.21 5.35
C GLN A 188 -12.85 -8.83 6.27
N PHE A 189 -12.02 -7.84 5.89
CA PHE A 189 -10.82 -7.50 6.65
C PHE A 189 -10.70 -6.02 7.03
N LEU A 190 -10.77 -5.12 6.06
CA LEU A 190 -10.61 -3.68 6.33
C LEU A 190 -11.75 -3.16 7.21
N ASP A 191 -13.00 -3.46 6.86
CA ASP A 191 -14.19 -3.07 7.62
C ASP A 191 -14.17 -3.65 9.04
N HIS A 192 -13.72 -4.91 9.20
CA HIS A 192 -13.56 -5.51 10.53
C HIS A 192 -12.49 -4.80 11.36
N SER A 193 -11.40 -4.37 10.72
CA SER A 193 -10.35 -3.59 11.37
C SER A 193 -10.83 -2.20 11.78
N ILE A 194 -11.71 -1.59 10.98
CA ILE A 194 -12.41 -0.33 11.34
C ILE A 194 -13.33 -0.56 12.55
N HIS A 195 -14.14 -1.62 12.55
CA HIS A 195 -15.03 -1.95 13.66
C HIS A 195 -14.28 -2.21 14.97
N ARG A 196 -13.04 -2.72 14.88
CA ARG A 196 -12.13 -2.90 16.02
C ARG A 196 -11.36 -1.63 16.42
N GLY A 197 -11.56 -0.52 15.73
CA GLY A 197 -10.85 0.74 16.00
C GLY A 197 -9.37 0.73 15.59
N LEU A 198 -8.94 -0.24 14.77
CA LEU A 198 -7.54 -0.34 14.29
C LEU A 198 -7.24 0.63 13.14
N VAL A 199 -8.27 1.11 12.44
CA VAL A 199 -8.20 2.11 11.36
C VAL A 199 -9.38 3.07 11.54
N ASN A 200 -9.13 4.38 11.51
CA ASN A 200 -10.19 5.38 11.57
C ASN A 200 -10.47 5.96 10.18
N PRO A 201 -11.62 5.62 9.54
CA PRO A 201 -11.92 6.09 8.20
C PRO A 201 -12.30 7.59 8.14
N ARG A 202 -12.58 8.25 9.27
CA ARG A 202 -12.97 9.68 9.31
C ARG A 202 -11.82 10.63 9.61
N HIS A 203 -10.75 10.12 10.22
CA HIS A 203 -9.59 10.90 10.66
C HIS A 203 -8.30 10.20 10.23
N LEU A 204 -8.23 9.78 8.96
CA LEU A 204 -7.17 8.90 8.49
C LEU A 204 -5.86 9.65 8.28
N ALA A 205 -4.80 9.22 8.95
CA ALA A 205 -3.44 9.63 8.62
C ALA A 205 -2.82 8.61 7.65
N LEU A 206 -2.69 9.00 6.38
CA LEU A 206 -2.30 8.10 5.30
C LEU A 206 -0.82 8.29 4.93
N ALA A 207 -0.02 7.24 5.07
CA ALA A 207 1.33 7.20 4.52
C ALA A 207 1.32 6.51 3.14
N GLY A 208 2.03 7.09 2.18
CA GLY A 208 2.15 6.56 0.82
C GLY A 208 3.60 6.38 0.40
N ASP A 209 3.93 5.25 -0.21
CA ASP A 209 5.27 4.98 -0.73
C ASP A 209 5.28 3.95 -1.86
N GLY A 210 6.29 4.08 -2.72
CA GLY A 210 6.56 3.22 -3.84
C GLY A 210 7.68 2.23 -3.57
N THR A 211 7.45 0.93 -3.83
CA THR A 211 8.47 -0.11 -3.65
C THR A 211 8.64 -0.97 -4.90
N PRO A 212 9.87 -1.37 -5.26
CA PRO A 212 10.09 -2.28 -6.37
C PRO A 212 9.60 -3.69 -6.03
N VAL A 213 8.84 -4.32 -6.92
CA VAL A 213 8.44 -5.75 -6.82
C VAL A 213 9.01 -6.50 -8.01
N ARG A 214 9.98 -7.36 -7.74
CA ARG A 214 10.68 -8.17 -8.75
C ARG A 214 9.82 -9.37 -9.13
N THR A 215 9.72 -9.62 -10.43
CA THR A 215 8.85 -10.71 -10.93
C THR A 215 9.63 -11.80 -11.65
N ALA A 216 10.41 -11.43 -12.66
CA ALA A 216 11.26 -12.32 -13.42
C ALA A 216 12.61 -11.65 -13.66
N ALA A 217 13.66 -12.45 -13.90
CA ALA A 217 14.99 -11.90 -14.17
C ALA A 217 15.09 -11.15 -15.51
N GLN A 218 14.18 -11.41 -16.47
CA GLN A 218 14.25 -10.85 -17.82
C GLN A 218 12.88 -10.55 -18.39
N GLN A 219 12.80 -9.48 -19.19
CA GLN A 219 11.64 -9.16 -20.02
C GLN A 219 11.53 -10.14 -21.20
N ARG A 220 10.68 -11.17 -21.09
CA ARG A 220 10.46 -12.14 -22.17
C ARG A 220 9.41 -11.63 -23.16
N LYS A 221 9.84 -11.45 -24.42
CA LYS A 221 8.99 -11.03 -25.54
C LYS A 221 9.37 -11.75 -26.84
N LYS A 222 8.37 -12.09 -27.67
CA LYS A 222 8.57 -12.76 -28.97
C LYS A 222 8.24 -11.81 -30.14
N ARG A 223 8.97 -11.93 -31.25
CA ARG A 223 8.63 -11.23 -32.51
C ARG A 223 7.42 -11.92 -33.13
N ILE A 224 6.49 -11.14 -33.64
CA ILE A 224 5.30 -11.62 -34.37
C ILE A 224 5.25 -11.06 -35.80
N CYS A 225 6.32 -10.42 -36.27
CA CYS A 225 6.44 -9.80 -37.58
C CYS A 225 7.48 -10.52 -38.44
N HIS A 226 7.30 -10.45 -39.77
CA HIS A 226 8.19 -11.03 -40.77
C HIS A 226 9.35 -10.12 -41.20
N CYS A 227 9.63 -9.05 -40.46
CA CYS A 227 10.71 -8.10 -40.82
C CYS A 227 12.08 -8.76 -40.90
N LYS A 228 12.34 -9.79 -40.07
CA LYS A 228 13.61 -10.53 -40.09
C LYS A 228 13.81 -11.24 -41.43
N ASP A 229 12.74 -11.81 -41.96
CA ASP A 229 12.71 -12.53 -43.24
C ASP A 229 12.96 -11.57 -44.41
N LYS A 230 12.58 -10.30 -44.24
CA LYS A 230 12.86 -9.18 -45.17
C LYS A 230 14.20 -8.47 -44.91
N GLY A 231 15.13 -9.11 -44.19
CA GLY A 231 16.46 -8.55 -43.89
C GLY A 231 16.51 -7.47 -42.79
N CYS A 232 15.38 -7.10 -42.19
CA CYS A 232 15.33 -6.09 -41.12
C CYS A 232 15.47 -6.74 -39.73
N SER A 233 16.70 -6.73 -39.20
CA SER A 233 17.03 -7.30 -37.89
C SER A 233 16.55 -6.42 -36.72
N SER A 234 16.38 -5.11 -36.90
CA SER A 234 16.04 -4.14 -35.84
C SER A 234 14.71 -3.40 -36.07
N CYS A 235 13.61 -4.12 -36.24
CA CYS A 235 12.29 -3.51 -36.45
C CYS A 235 11.60 -3.07 -35.15
N ASN A 236 10.73 -2.06 -35.24
CA ASN A 236 9.91 -1.56 -34.13
C ASN A 236 8.49 -2.15 -34.09
N CYS A 237 8.21 -3.20 -34.87
CA CYS A 237 6.88 -3.83 -34.91
C CYS A 237 6.47 -4.40 -33.54
N LYS A 238 5.18 -4.73 -33.41
CA LYS A 238 4.64 -5.37 -32.21
C LYS A 238 5.44 -6.61 -31.80
N ARG A 239 5.41 -6.88 -30.49
CA ARG A 239 5.98 -8.05 -29.83
C ARG A 239 4.93 -8.64 -28.90
N HIS A 240 4.94 -9.96 -28.78
CA HIS A 240 4.13 -10.67 -27.80
C HIS A 240 4.87 -10.75 -26.46
N TYR A 241 4.37 -10.03 -25.45
CA TYR A 241 4.94 -9.99 -24.11
C TYR A 241 4.33 -11.05 -23.20
N SER A 242 5.18 -11.78 -22.49
CA SER A 242 4.73 -12.73 -21.46
C SER A 242 4.07 -12.03 -20.26
N GLN A 243 4.63 -10.89 -19.84
CA GLN A 243 4.17 -10.02 -18.76
C GLN A 243 4.03 -8.59 -19.31
N PRO A 244 2.89 -8.24 -19.91
CA PRO A 244 2.71 -6.96 -20.59
C PRO A 244 2.59 -5.76 -19.63
N ASP A 245 2.29 -6.00 -18.36
CA ASP A 245 2.16 -4.99 -17.31
C ASP A 245 3.47 -4.75 -16.53
N CYS A 246 4.52 -5.53 -16.79
CA CYS A 246 5.84 -5.32 -16.19
C CYS A 246 6.81 -4.65 -17.18
N ASN A 247 7.77 -3.91 -16.66
CA ASN A 247 8.92 -3.47 -17.43
C ASN A 247 10.17 -3.29 -16.55
N TRP A 248 11.21 -2.68 -17.12
CA TRP A 248 12.44 -2.38 -16.41
C TRP A 248 12.31 -1.07 -15.65
N GLY A 249 12.67 -1.09 -14.38
CA GLY A 249 12.83 0.08 -13.51
C GLY A 249 14.24 0.15 -12.93
N TRP A 250 14.52 1.24 -12.23
CA TRP A 250 15.76 1.46 -11.47
C TRP A 250 15.43 1.43 -9.99
N ASP A 251 16.04 0.50 -9.27
CA ASP A 251 15.97 0.41 -7.81
C ASP A 251 17.16 1.19 -7.25
N SER A 252 16.91 2.41 -6.77
CA SER A 252 17.95 3.32 -6.27
C SER A 252 18.58 2.81 -4.97
N HIS A 253 17.81 2.13 -4.12
CA HIS A 253 18.31 1.55 -2.88
C HIS A 253 19.27 0.40 -3.13
N ARG A 254 18.96 -0.48 -4.09
CA ARG A 254 19.83 -1.62 -4.45
C ARG A 254 20.76 -1.34 -5.63
N GLU A 255 20.79 -0.09 -6.11
CA GLU A 255 21.66 0.38 -7.20
C GLU A 255 21.63 -0.53 -8.45
N CYS A 256 20.45 -1.03 -8.81
CA CYS A 256 20.34 -1.96 -9.92
C CYS A 256 19.06 -1.80 -10.74
N TYR A 257 19.14 -2.22 -12.00
CA TYR A 257 17.95 -2.38 -12.82
C TYR A 257 17.21 -3.65 -12.41
N PHE A 258 15.89 -3.55 -12.32
CA PHE A 258 15.02 -4.68 -12.02
C PHE A 258 13.85 -4.77 -13.00
N PHE A 259 13.35 -5.98 -13.23
CA PHE A 259 12.17 -6.22 -14.05
C PHE A 259 10.98 -6.63 -13.18
N GLY A 260 9.90 -5.86 -13.27
CA GLY A 260 8.69 -6.14 -12.50
C GLY A 260 7.74 -4.96 -12.41
N TYR A 261 7.19 -4.77 -11.21
CA TYR A 261 6.26 -3.72 -10.88
C TYR A 261 6.89 -2.67 -9.97
N HIS A 262 6.32 -1.47 -10.05
CA HIS A 262 6.39 -0.48 -9.00
C HIS A 262 5.10 -0.62 -8.18
N LEU A 263 5.18 -1.18 -6.98
CA LEU A 263 4.03 -1.31 -6.09
C LEU A 263 3.91 -0.01 -5.28
N TYR A 264 2.81 0.71 -5.45
CA TYR A 264 2.50 1.86 -4.62
C TYR A 264 1.51 1.44 -3.54
N MET A 265 1.87 1.64 -2.27
CA MET A 265 1.07 1.27 -1.11
C MET A 265 0.61 2.50 -0.34
N TYR A 266 -0.65 2.46 0.11
CA TYR A 266 -1.15 3.34 1.17
C TYR A 266 -1.36 2.55 2.45
N VAL A 267 -0.94 3.13 3.57
CA VAL A 267 -0.98 2.53 4.90
C VAL A 267 -1.57 3.53 5.89
N ALA A 268 -2.43 3.05 6.79
CA ALA A 268 -2.96 3.81 7.91
C ALA A 268 -1.84 4.00 8.96
N SER A 269 -1.20 5.16 8.94
CA SER A 269 -0.03 5.48 9.77
C SER A 269 -0.37 5.79 11.23
N ASP A 270 -1.64 6.06 11.51
CA ASP A 270 -2.25 6.16 12.82
C ASP A 270 -2.62 4.79 13.42
N SER A 271 -2.65 3.73 12.60
CA SER A 271 -2.79 2.37 13.07
C SER A 271 -1.52 1.92 13.78
N PHE A 272 -1.65 1.43 15.03
CA PHE A 272 -0.52 0.85 15.77
C PHE A 272 0.16 -0.32 15.03
N SER A 273 -0.57 -0.99 14.13
CA SER A 273 -0.09 -2.15 13.37
C SER A 273 0.32 -1.85 11.93
N ASP A 274 0.43 -0.57 11.55
CA ASP A 274 0.80 -0.12 10.20
C ASP A 274 -0.03 -0.80 9.11
N LEU A 275 -1.36 -0.77 9.24
CA LEU A 275 -2.26 -1.58 8.40
C LEU A 275 -2.35 -1.05 6.96
N PRO A 276 -2.17 -1.92 5.94
CA PRO A 276 -2.34 -1.52 4.55
C PRO A 276 -3.78 -1.12 4.28
N VAL A 277 -3.98 -0.11 3.44
CA VAL A 277 -5.31 0.40 3.07
C VAL A 277 -5.61 0.09 1.62
N PHE A 278 -4.68 0.42 0.71
CA PHE A 278 -4.89 0.26 -0.72
C PHE A 278 -3.57 0.06 -1.48
N PRO A 279 -3.47 -0.96 -2.35
CA PRO A 279 -2.33 -1.19 -3.23
C PRO A 279 -2.60 -0.76 -4.68
N LEU A 280 -1.56 -0.42 -5.44
CA LEU A 280 -1.61 -0.44 -6.89
C LEU A 280 -0.30 -0.91 -7.52
N LEU A 281 -0.40 -1.91 -8.42
CA LEU A 281 0.74 -2.41 -9.19
C LEU A 281 0.90 -1.61 -10.48
N GLU A 282 1.96 -0.80 -10.51
CA GLU A 282 2.37 -0.01 -11.66
C GLU A 282 3.56 -0.63 -12.40
N ARG A 283 3.81 -0.17 -13.62
CA ARG A 283 5.02 -0.55 -14.35
C ARG A 283 6.26 -0.04 -13.59
N ALA A 284 7.29 -0.88 -13.42
CA ALA A 284 8.54 -0.54 -12.73
C ALA A 284 9.23 0.76 -13.21
N SER A 285 9.01 1.17 -14.46
CA SER A 285 9.57 2.43 -14.98
C SER A 285 8.77 3.68 -14.61
N ARG A 286 7.65 3.56 -13.89
CA ARG A 286 6.81 4.69 -13.52
C ARG A 286 7.45 5.40 -12.31
N HIS A 287 7.42 6.73 -12.33
CA HIS A 287 7.92 7.56 -11.24
C HIS A 287 6.90 7.64 -10.09
N ASP A 288 7.38 7.83 -8.87
CA ASP A 288 6.57 7.82 -7.65
C ASP A 288 5.41 8.80 -7.71
N MET A 289 5.64 10.06 -8.06
CA MET A 289 4.57 11.06 -8.26
C MET A 289 3.42 10.57 -9.17
N LEU A 290 3.72 9.86 -10.27
CA LEU A 290 2.68 9.34 -11.17
C LEU A 290 1.93 8.17 -10.53
N SER A 291 2.65 7.30 -9.83
CA SER A 291 2.08 6.17 -9.11
C SER A 291 1.22 6.64 -7.94
N PHE A 292 1.68 7.62 -7.18
CA PHE A 292 0.93 8.34 -6.15
C PHE A 292 -0.38 8.88 -6.69
N LEU A 293 -0.35 9.79 -7.66
CA LEU A 293 -1.57 10.42 -8.15
C LEU A 293 -2.56 9.39 -8.69
N HIS A 294 -2.12 8.45 -9.53
CA HIS A 294 -3.03 7.44 -10.06
C HIS A 294 -3.62 6.54 -8.96
N SER A 295 -2.80 6.05 -8.04
CA SER A 295 -3.25 5.19 -6.94
C SER A 295 -4.13 5.93 -5.94
N PHE A 296 -3.85 7.21 -5.65
CA PHE A 296 -4.58 8.03 -4.69
C PHE A 296 -6.02 8.24 -5.13
N PHE A 297 -6.21 8.69 -6.38
CA PHE A 297 -7.54 8.92 -6.93
C PHE A 297 -8.27 7.61 -7.22
N THR A 298 -7.54 6.53 -7.55
CA THR A 298 -8.15 5.19 -7.61
C THR A 298 -8.66 4.79 -6.22
N MET A 299 -7.85 4.91 -5.18
CA MET A 299 -8.26 4.61 -3.81
C MET A 299 -9.49 5.42 -3.39
N LYS A 300 -9.55 6.73 -3.66
CA LYS A 300 -10.74 7.55 -3.36
C LYS A 300 -12.00 7.02 -4.07
N ALA A 301 -11.88 6.47 -5.28
CA ALA A 301 -13.00 5.84 -5.99
C ALA A 301 -13.46 4.52 -5.35
N TYR A 302 -12.53 3.74 -4.78
CA TYR A 302 -12.83 2.47 -4.10
C TYR A 302 -13.30 2.66 -2.65
N LEU A 303 -12.84 3.72 -1.99
CA LEU A 303 -13.10 4.05 -0.58
C LEU A 303 -13.61 5.50 -0.46
N PRO A 304 -14.76 5.85 -1.08
CA PRO A 304 -15.27 7.23 -1.08
C PRO A 304 -15.65 7.75 0.31
N GLN A 305 -15.88 6.85 1.28
CA GLN A 305 -16.19 7.16 2.65
C GLN A 305 -14.97 7.51 3.51
N PHE A 306 -13.75 7.32 2.99
CA PHE A 306 -12.52 7.59 3.72
C PHE A 306 -12.17 9.08 3.62
N GLN A 307 -12.05 9.73 4.77
CA GLN A 307 -11.62 11.12 4.91
C GLN A 307 -10.16 11.13 5.37
N ILE A 308 -9.31 11.65 4.49
CA ILE A 308 -7.88 11.73 4.72
C ILE A 308 -7.61 13.04 5.45
N GLU A 309 -7.12 12.97 6.67
CA GLU A 309 -6.81 14.15 7.46
C GLU A 309 -5.34 14.56 7.29
N LYS A 310 -4.45 13.56 7.20
CA LYS A 310 -3.00 13.77 7.05
C LYS A 310 -2.48 12.91 5.91
N LEU A 311 -1.55 13.46 5.14
CA LEU A 311 -0.89 12.75 4.05
C LEU A 311 0.62 12.81 4.22
N LEU A 312 1.25 11.66 4.44
CA LEU A 312 2.67 11.52 4.75
C LEU A 312 3.41 10.94 3.54
N LEU A 313 4.30 11.72 2.93
CA LEU A 313 5.01 11.34 1.70
C LEU A 313 6.50 11.71 1.77
N ASP A 314 7.30 11.08 0.92
CA ASP A 314 8.71 11.42 0.77
C ASP A 314 8.91 12.62 -0.20
N SER A 315 10.17 13.01 -0.37
CA SER A 315 10.55 14.13 -1.26
C SER A 315 10.30 13.89 -2.75
N ALA A 316 10.01 12.66 -3.20
CA ALA A 316 9.61 12.42 -4.59
C ALA A 316 8.22 13.03 -4.91
N HIS A 317 7.44 13.32 -3.87
CA HIS A 317 6.09 13.87 -3.94
C HIS A 317 6.04 15.40 -3.70
N ASP A 318 7.19 16.03 -3.51
CA ASP A 318 7.30 17.47 -3.25
C ASP A 318 6.97 18.29 -4.51
N ALA A 319 5.72 18.73 -4.63
CA ALA A 319 5.26 19.57 -5.74
C ALA A 319 4.11 20.48 -5.32
N TYR A 320 4.18 21.79 -5.66
CA TYR A 320 3.14 22.78 -5.34
C TYR A 320 1.70 22.30 -5.61
N PRO A 321 1.37 21.68 -6.78
CA PRO A 321 0.01 21.21 -7.04
C PRO A 321 -0.52 20.22 -6.00
N VAL A 322 0.36 19.41 -5.39
CA VAL A 322 -0.02 18.47 -4.32
C VAL A 322 -0.38 19.22 -3.05
N TYR A 323 0.40 20.23 -2.65
CA TYR A 323 0.09 21.08 -1.49
C TYR A 323 -1.19 21.88 -1.73
N ASP A 324 -1.39 22.44 -2.92
CA ASP A 324 -2.60 23.18 -3.28
C ASP A 324 -3.84 22.29 -3.23
N TYR A 325 -3.72 21.06 -3.71
CA TYR A 325 -4.78 20.04 -3.59
C TYR A 325 -5.08 19.74 -2.12
N CYS A 326 -4.05 19.46 -1.32
CA CYS A 326 -4.22 19.16 0.11
C CYS A 326 -4.93 20.33 0.83
N LYS A 327 -4.54 21.58 0.54
CA LYS A 327 -5.19 22.76 1.10
C LYS A 327 -6.68 22.84 0.76
N ARG A 328 -7.06 22.60 -0.50
CA ARG A 328 -8.48 22.63 -0.93
C ARG A 328 -9.30 21.52 -0.28
N GLU A 329 -8.72 20.34 -0.11
CA GLU A 329 -9.36 19.17 0.48
C GLU A 329 -9.23 19.10 2.00
N HIS A 330 -8.69 20.15 2.64
CA HIS A 330 -8.44 20.20 4.08
C HIS A 330 -7.55 19.06 4.62
N ILE A 331 -6.63 18.56 3.79
CA ILE A 331 -5.62 17.56 4.14
C ILE A 331 -4.37 18.28 4.64
N THR A 332 -3.78 17.82 5.74
CA THR A 332 -2.49 18.31 6.24
C THR A 332 -1.34 17.54 5.59
N PRO A 333 -0.52 18.15 4.72
CA PRO A 333 0.59 17.47 4.07
C PRO A 333 1.84 17.45 4.95
N PHE A 334 2.41 16.25 5.11
CA PHE A 334 3.72 16.01 5.71
C PHE A 334 4.62 15.38 4.63
N ILE A 335 5.19 16.25 3.79
CA ILE A 335 5.97 15.84 2.61
C ILE A 335 7.39 16.38 2.79
N ASP A 336 8.41 15.53 2.75
CA ASP A 336 9.80 15.98 2.83
C ASP A 336 10.17 16.87 1.62
N LEU A 337 11.07 17.83 1.83
CA LEU A 337 11.44 18.77 0.78
C LEU A 337 12.48 18.15 -0.14
N ASN A 338 12.30 18.33 -1.44
CA ASN A 338 13.30 17.87 -2.41
C ASN A 338 14.52 18.81 -2.41
N PRO A 339 15.76 18.31 -2.14
CA PRO A 339 16.97 19.14 -2.12
C PRO A 339 17.29 19.80 -3.47
N GLY A 340 16.74 19.29 -4.58
CA GLY A 340 16.89 19.88 -5.91
C GLY A 340 16.04 21.13 -6.15
N HIS A 341 15.12 21.46 -5.23
CA HIS A 341 14.28 22.67 -5.26
C HIS A 341 14.71 23.67 -4.17
N THR A 342 16.03 23.82 -4.00
CA THR A 342 16.66 24.80 -3.12
C THR A 342 16.74 26.13 -3.83
N GLY A 343 15.89 27.05 -3.43
CA GLY A 343 15.92 28.43 -3.88
C GLY A 343 15.72 29.33 -2.68
N HIS A 344 16.67 30.22 -2.44
CA HIS A 344 16.46 31.33 -1.52
C HIS A 344 15.33 32.20 -2.08
N PHE A 345 14.13 32.03 -1.52
CA PHE A 345 13.00 32.89 -1.84
C PHE A 345 13.07 34.14 -0.97
N THR A 346 13.18 35.30 -1.61
CA THR A 346 13.06 36.58 -0.92
C THR A 346 11.59 36.80 -0.57
N TYR A 347 11.28 36.82 0.72
CA TYR A 347 9.93 37.04 1.22
C TYR A 347 9.69 38.53 1.46
N LYS A 348 8.74 39.11 0.70
CA LYS A 348 8.33 40.52 0.77
C LYS A 348 9.51 41.51 0.69
N ASP A 349 10.52 41.16 -0.11
CA ASP A 349 11.73 41.97 -0.37
C ASP A 349 12.56 42.36 0.87
N ASP A 350 12.32 41.69 2.00
CA ASP A 350 12.88 42.08 3.31
C ASP A 350 13.65 40.96 4.02
N PHE A 351 13.35 39.70 3.69
CA PHE A 351 13.92 38.52 4.34
C PHE A 351 14.26 37.42 3.35
N THR A 352 15.35 36.71 3.61
CA THR A 352 15.65 35.45 2.95
C THR A 352 14.97 34.33 3.72
N ILE A 353 14.26 33.44 3.04
CA ILE A 353 13.75 32.21 3.61
C ILE A 353 14.77 31.10 3.38
N ASP A 354 15.12 30.41 4.46
CA ASP A 354 16.00 29.23 4.43
C ASP A 354 15.26 28.03 3.82
N ASP A 355 15.99 26.96 3.49
CA ASP A 355 15.45 25.81 2.76
C ASP A 355 14.29 25.10 3.48
N ASP A 356 14.21 25.23 4.80
CA ASP A 356 13.15 24.65 5.64
C ASP A 356 11.97 25.60 5.93
N GLY A 357 11.94 26.77 5.30
CA GLY A 357 10.88 27.76 5.45
C GLY A 357 11.08 28.74 6.61
N VAL A 358 12.21 28.71 7.32
CA VAL A 358 12.49 29.64 8.42
C VAL A 358 13.16 30.92 7.92
N PRO A 359 12.72 32.12 8.35
CA PRO A 359 13.37 33.36 7.95
C PRO A 359 14.79 33.50 8.51
N VAL A 360 15.65 34.06 7.69
CA VAL A 360 17.00 34.50 8.05
C VAL A 360 17.01 36.02 8.09
N CYS A 361 17.52 36.61 9.17
CA CYS A 361 17.61 38.06 9.29
C CYS A 361 18.80 38.63 8.50
N LYS A 362 18.88 39.97 8.35
CA LYS A 362 19.94 40.65 7.57
C LYS A 362 21.38 40.35 8.02
N LEU A 363 21.57 39.83 9.23
CA LEU A 363 22.87 39.38 9.75
C LEU A 363 23.20 37.92 9.41
N GLY A 364 22.40 37.25 8.58
CA GLY A 364 22.57 35.82 8.28
C GLY A 364 22.15 34.89 9.41
N LEU A 365 21.45 35.39 10.44
CA LEU A 365 21.05 34.60 11.61
C LEU A 365 19.62 34.07 11.47
N ARG A 366 19.45 32.77 11.71
CA ARG A 366 18.15 32.07 11.76
C ARG A 366 17.24 32.67 12.83
N MET A 367 16.02 33.05 12.45
CA MET A 367 15.07 33.68 13.39
C MET A 367 14.48 32.67 14.38
N HIS A 368 14.11 33.15 15.58
CA HIS A 368 13.48 32.31 16.61
C HIS A 368 11.97 32.30 16.45
N LYS A 369 11.37 31.12 16.57
CA LYS A 369 9.91 30.98 16.61
C LYS A 369 9.32 31.62 17.87
N ASP A 370 8.29 32.45 17.69
CA ASP A 370 7.60 33.19 18.77
C ASP A 370 6.11 32.82 18.90
N GLY A 371 5.65 31.83 18.14
CA GLY A 371 4.31 31.27 18.26
C GLY A 371 3.63 31.07 16.92
N TYR A 372 2.39 30.58 16.98
CA TYR A 372 1.51 30.39 15.84
C TYR A 372 0.14 30.97 16.15
N GLU A 373 -0.41 31.74 15.22
CA GLU A 373 -1.76 32.31 15.31
C GLU A 373 -2.70 31.52 14.38
N ALA A 374 -3.42 30.54 14.94
CA ALA A 374 -4.33 29.65 14.20
C ALA A 374 -5.39 30.40 13.42
N ALA A 375 -6.03 31.39 14.04
CA ALA A 375 -7.09 32.20 13.42
C ALA A 375 -6.64 32.99 12.18
N LYS A 376 -5.33 33.18 11.99
CA LYS A 376 -4.76 33.93 10.85
C LYS A 376 -3.84 33.08 9.97
N HIS A 377 -3.79 31.77 10.22
CA HIS A 377 -2.94 30.82 9.51
C HIS A 377 -1.48 31.31 9.34
N ARG A 378 -0.91 31.88 10.42
CA ARG A 378 0.43 32.49 10.36
C ARG A 378 1.36 32.05 11.49
N ALA A 379 2.60 31.77 11.13
CA ALA A 379 3.70 31.56 12.06
C ALA A 379 4.42 32.87 12.34
N LYS A 380 4.75 33.11 13.62
CA LYS A 380 5.45 34.31 14.06
C LYS A 380 6.89 33.97 14.41
N TYR A 381 7.82 34.71 13.82
CA TYR A 381 9.25 34.61 14.08
C TYR A 381 9.76 35.96 14.62
N ARG A 382 10.71 35.90 15.55
CA ARG A 382 11.34 37.07 16.16
C ARG A 382 12.86 37.04 15.97
N CYS A 383 13.48 38.20 16.15
CA CYS A 383 14.92 38.37 16.07
C CYS A 383 15.66 37.32 16.95
N PRO A 384 16.74 36.68 16.43
CA PRO A 384 17.53 35.75 17.24
C PRO A 384 18.27 36.45 18.37
N LYS A 385 18.67 37.71 18.14
CA LYS A 385 19.28 38.58 19.15
C LYS A 385 18.22 39.35 19.95
N SER A 386 17.11 38.70 20.30
CA SER A 386 16.13 39.27 21.22
C SER A 386 15.61 38.27 22.26
N ASN A 387 15.41 38.76 23.48
CA ASN A 387 14.89 37.98 24.60
C ASN A 387 13.78 38.78 25.30
N ARG A 388 12.72 38.11 25.76
CA ARG A 388 11.63 38.71 26.54
C ARG A 388 12.10 39.47 27.78
N LYS A 389 13.21 39.06 28.41
CA LYS A 389 13.77 39.73 29.60
C LYS A 389 14.62 40.97 29.29
N ARG A 390 15.42 40.92 28.22
CA ARG A 390 16.45 41.95 27.91
C ARG A 390 16.12 42.82 26.69
N GLY A 391 15.05 42.52 25.96
CA GLY A 391 14.75 43.16 24.68
C GLY A 391 15.70 42.70 23.56
N CYS A 392 15.80 43.52 22.52
CA CYS A 392 16.74 43.35 21.41
C CYS A 392 18.14 43.81 21.82
N PHE A 393 19.14 42.98 21.55
CA PHE A 393 20.56 43.24 21.85
C PHE A 393 21.44 43.21 20.60
N CYS A 394 20.87 43.53 19.43
CA CYS A 394 21.67 43.83 18.25
C CYS A 394 22.47 45.11 18.46
N GLU A 395 23.75 45.12 18.10
CA GLU A 395 24.60 46.33 18.08
C GLU A 395 24.01 47.41 17.16
N HIS A 396 23.48 46.99 16.01
CA HIS A 396 22.73 47.83 15.08
C HIS A 396 21.33 47.23 14.84
N PRO A 397 20.31 47.59 15.66
CA PRO A 397 18.96 47.05 15.52
C PRO A 397 18.34 47.37 14.17
N CYS A 398 17.80 46.36 13.48
CA CYS A 398 17.11 46.51 12.19
C CYS A 398 15.63 46.91 12.32
N SER A 399 15.15 47.19 13.54
CA SER A 399 13.78 47.58 13.84
C SER A 399 13.74 48.36 15.16
N PRO A 400 12.84 49.36 15.30
CA PRO A 400 12.66 50.10 16.54
C PRO A 400 11.94 49.31 17.64
N ALA A 401 11.44 48.10 17.34
CA ALA A 401 10.69 47.30 18.30
C ALA A 401 11.58 46.80 19.46
N LYS A 402 11.08 46.91 20.71
CA LYS A 402 11.77 46.45 21.93
C LYS A 402 12.21 44.99 21.88
N TYR A 403 11.47 44.13 21.16
CA TYR A 403 11.77 42.71 21.00
C TYR A 403 12.42 42.36 19.65
N GLY A 404 12.96 43.36 18.96
CA GLY A 404 13.55 43.22 17.63
C GLY A 404 12.49 43.00 16.54
N ARG A 405 12.96 42.90 15.29
CA ARG A 405 12.05 42.71 14.14
C ARG A 405 11.32 41.37 14.26
N THR A 406 10.02 41.40 14.00
CA THR A 406 9.14 40.23 13.94
C THR A 406 8.73 39.99 12.49
N VAL A 407 8.72 38.73 12.06
CA VAL A 407 8.25 38.29 10.75
C VAL A 407 7.03 37.42 10.94
N HIS A 408 5.99 37.70 10.15
CA HIS A 408 4.81 36.85 10.07
C HIS A 408 4.84 36.16 8.72
N ILE A 409 4.96 34.83 8.75
CA ILE A 409 4.86 33.97 7.58
C ILE A 409 3.44 33.44 7.52
N PHE A 410 2.77 33.58 6.38
CA PHE A 410 1.45 33.03 6.14
C PHE A 410 1.58 31.76 5.32
N THR A 411 0.84 30.72 5.69
CA THR A 411 0.84 29.45 4.94
C THR A 411 0.43 29.63 3.48
N ASP A 412 -0.40 30.65 3.21
CA ASP A 412 -0.93 30.96 1.90
C ASP A 412 0.11 31.51 0.94
N ASP A 413 1.19 32.09 1.45
CA ASP A 413 2.24 32.65 0.60
C ASP A 413 3.10 31.55 -0.05
N ASN A 414 3.26 30.42 0.64
CA ASN A 414 3.97 29.26 0.12
C ASN A 414 3.57 27.99 0.89
N PRO A 415 2.53 27.25 0.47
CA PRO A 415 2.02 26.10 1.22
C PRO A 415 3.00 24.91 1.28
N ARG A 416 4.05 24.92 0.43
CA ARG A 416 5.14 23.94 0.45
C ARG A 416 6.11 24.18 1.61
N LEU A 417 6.55 25.42 1.79
CA LEU A 417 7.52 25.82 2.82
C LEU A 417 6.85 26.17 4.16
N PHE A 418 5.66 26.75 4.09
CA PHE A 418 4.95 27.30 5.23
C PHE A 418 3.76 26.40 5.57
N ASN A 419 4.00 25.43 6.46
CA ASN A 419 3.05 24.40 6.83
C ASN A 419 2.65 24.48 8.31
N ILE A 420 1.59 23.75 8.67
CA ILE A 420 1.08 23.63 10.04
C ILE A 420 0.89 22.14 10.34
N PRO A 421 1.52 21.60 11.40
CA PRO A 421 2.54 22.25 12.22
C PRO A 421 3.79 22.62 11.40
N PRO A 422 4.54 23.68 11.75
CA PRO A 422 5.71 24.08 10.97
C PRO A 422 6.80 22.99 10.95
N ARG A 423 7.49 22.82 9.83
CA ARG A 423 8.55 21.81 9.61
C ARG A 423 9.60 21.77 10.71
N ASP A 424 10.02 22.93 11.21
CA ASP A 424 11.02 23.09 12.26
C ASP A 424 10.56 22.66 13.67
N SER A 425 9.33 22.14 13.80
CA SER A 425 8.74 21.80 15.09
C SER A 425 8.78 20.32 15.40
N LYS A 426 8.92 20.00 16.69
CA LYS A 426 8.78 18.63 17.21
C LYS A 426 7.44 17.98 16.85
N ALA A 427 6.38 18.78 16.72
CA ALA A 427 5.06 18.29 16.32
C ALA A 427 5.06 17.80 14.86
N TRP A 428 5.75 18.51 13.96
CA TRP A 428 5.92 18.05 12.59
C TRP A 428 6.78 16.80 12.52
N GLU A 429 7.90 16.78 13.24
CA GLU A 429 8.80 15.62 13.35
C GLU A 429 8.05 14.37 13.85
N THR A 430 7.31 14.48 14.96
CA THR A 430 6.54 13.35 15.54
C THR A 430 5.52 12.77 14.57
N GLU A 431 4.82 13.62 13.82
CA GLU A 431 3.86 13.15 12.81
C GLU A 431 4.58 12.55 11.61
N TYR A 432 5.65 13.19 11.12
CA TYR A 432 6.39 12.72 9.96
C TYR A 432 7.12 11.40 10.20
N ASP A 433 7.59 11.13 11.42
CA ASP A 433 8.21 9.86 11.81
C ASP A 433 7.29 8.66 11.54
N ARG A 434 5.97 8.87 11.60
CA ARG A 434 4.96 7.84 11.27
C ARG A 434 4.94 7.46 9.79
N ARG A 435 5.57 8.23 8.90
CA ARG A 435 5.74 7.85 7.48
C ARG A 435 6.40 6.49 7.34
N THR A 436 7.33 6.15 8.24
CA THR A 436 8.01 4.84 8.27
C THR A 436 7.05 3.64 8.39
N SER A 437 5.77 3.84 8.76
CA SER A 437 4.71 2.81 8.72
C SER A 437 4.62 2.11 7.37
N VAL A 438 4.65 2.85 6.27
CA VAL A 438 4.52 2.27 4.93
C VAL A 438 5.72 1.39 4.57
N GLU A 439 6.93 1.77 4.98
CA GLU A 439 8.14 0.96 4.80
C GLU A 439 8.06 -0.34 5.60
N ARG A 440 7.52 -0.28 6.83
CA ARG A 440 7.29 -1.47 7.66
C ARG A 440 6.23 -2.39 7.06
N SER A 441 5.11 -1.87 6.54
CA SER A 441 4.13 -2.68 5.82
C SER A 441 4.73 -3.32 4.56
N ASN A 442 5.41 -2.54 3.73
CA ASN A 442 6.10 -3.02 2.52
C ASN A 442 7.09 -4.15 2.86
N LYS A 443 7.81 -4.04 3.97
CA LYS A 443 8.70 -5.10 4.47
C LYS A 443 7.91 -6.37 4.84
N ARG A 444 6.80 -6.25 5.57
CA ARG A 444 5.97 -7.41 5.92
C ARG A 444 5.47 -8.13 4.66
N GLU A 445 5.03 -7.38 3.66
CA GLU A 445 4.57 -7.93 2.39
C GLU A 445 5.68 -8.68 1.65
N LYS A 446 6.83 -8.03 1.48
CA LYS A 446 7.93 -8.55 0.66
C LYS A 446 8.75 -9.62 1.36
N GLU A 447 9.09 -9.42 2.62
CA GLU A 447 10.04 -10.26 3.35
C GLU A 447 9.36 -11.28 4.25
N ASP A 448 8.32 -10.91 4.98
CA ASP A 448 7.67 -11.83 5.94
C ASP A 448 6.71 -12.79 5.22
N TYR A 449 5.89 -12.24 4.33
CA TYR A 449 4.93 -12.97 3.49
C TYR A 449 5.48 -13.38 2.11
N LYS A 450 6.73 -13.05 1.82
CA LYS A 450 7.45 -13.49 0.62
C LYS A 450 6.72 -13.14 -0.68
N LEU A 451 6.23 -11.90 -0.83
CA LEU A 451 5.47 -11.47 -2.02
C LEU A 451 6.16 -11.90 -3.33
N GLU A 452 7.47 -11.65 -3.46
CA GLU A 452 8.24 -11.91 -4.69
C GLU A 452 8.44 -13.42 -5.01
N ASP A 453 8.33 -14.31 -4.01
CA ASP A 453 8.53 -15.75 -4.20
C ASP A 453 7.41 -16.42 -5.00
N GLY A 454 6.27 -15.75 -5.18
CA GLY A 454 5.17 -16.25 -6.02
C GLY A 454 5.57 -16.42 -7.49
N ARG A 455 6.56 -15.65 -7.98
CA ARG A 455 7.13 -15.74 -9.35
C ARG A 455 6.06 -15.79 -10.46
N HIS A 456 4.95 -15.09 -10.25
CA HIS A 456 3.80 -15.14 -11.14
C HIS A 456 4.08 -14.42 -12.47
N ARG A 457 3.47 -14.91 -13.55
CA ARG A 457 3.56 -14.30 -14.88
C ARG A 457 2.31 -13.51 -15.29
N SER A 458 1.26 -13.54 -14.49
CA SER A 458 0.04 -12.80 -14.73
C SER A 458 -0.17 -11.76 -13.66
N THR A 459 -0.65 -10.58 -14.07
CA THR A 459 -1.05 -9.51 -13.15
C THR A 459 -2.17 -9.96 -12.22
N LYS A 460 -3.09 -10.80 -12.71
CA LYS A 460 -4.13 -11.46 -11.90
C LYS A 460 -3.55 -12.12 -10.64
N MET A 461 -2.56 -12.98 -10.81
CA MET A 461 -1.99 -13.74 -9.69
C MET A 461 -1.18 -12.86 -8.74
N TRP A 462 -0.55 -11.79 -9.25
CA TRP A 462 0.09 -10.80 -8.37
C TRP A 462 -0.92 -10.07 -7.50
N TYR A 463 -2.07 -9.65 -8.03
CA TYR A 463 -3.13 -9.05 -7.22
C TYR A 463 -3.76 -10.04 -6.23
N CYS A 464 -4.02 -11.29 -6.65
CA CYS A 464 -4.53 -12.33 -5.74
C CYS A 464 -3.59 -12.53 -4.54
N ARG A 465 -2.29 -12.64 -4.81
CA ARG A 465 -1.26 -12.79 -3.77
C ARG A 465 -1.17 -11.56 -2.89
N LEU A 466 -1.10 -10.37 -3.48
CA LEU A 466 -0.94 -9.11 -2.76
C LEU A 466 -2.11 -8.85 -1.81
N TYR A 467 -3.35 -8.93 -2.30
CA TYR A 467 -4.52 -8.76 -1.44
C TYR A 467 -4.62 -9.86 -0.38
N GLY A 468 -4.28 -11.11 -0.70
CA GLY A 468 -4.23 -12.18 0.29
C GLY A 468 -3.21 -11.91 1.41
N ILE A 469 -2.06 -11.32 1.07
CA ILE A 469 -1.05 -10.89 2.05
C ILE A 469 -1.57 -9.72 2.90
N MET A 470 -2.20 -8.71 2.29
CA MET A 470 -2.82 -7.61 3.03
C MET A 470 -3.89 -8.11 4.01
N MET A 471 -4.77 -9.01 3.57
CA MET A 471 -5.76 -9.66 4.45
C MET A 471 -5.09 -10.30 5.68
N LEU A 472 -3.94 -10.96 5.50
CA LEU A 472 -3.19 -11.54 6.61
C LEU A 472 -2.50 -10.51 7.51
N GLN A 473 -2.06 -9.37 6.96
CA GLN A 473 -1.54 -8.28 7.78
C GLN A 473 -2.61 -7.71 8.72
N HIS A 474 -3.86 -7.61 8.24
CA HIS A 474 -5.01 -7.28 9.08
C HIS A 474 -5.30 -8.38 10.11
N LEU A 475 -5.37 -9.64 9.69
CA LEU A 475 -5.63 -10.77 10.59
C LEU A 475 -4.59 -10.86 11.72
N ASP A 476 -3.33 -10.58 11.42
CA ASP A 476 -2.25 -10.55 12.41
C ASP A 476 -2.41 -9.46 13.48
N ALA A 477 -3.10 -8.36 13.14
CA ALA A 477 -3.33 -7.24 14.05
C ALA A 477 -4.60 -7.41 14.90
N TRP A 478 -5.45 -8.39 14.58
CA TRP A 478 -6.67 -8.63 15.34
C TRP A 478 -6.34 -9.25 16.69
N GLU A 479 -6.87 -8.66 17.75
CA GLU A 479 -6.82 -9.27 19.06
C GLU A 479 -7.56 -10.62 19.03
N MET A 480 -6.81 -11.66 19.39
CA MET A 480 -7.27 -13.04 19.51
C MET A 480 -7.01 -13.54 20.94
N PRO A 481 -7.81 -14.49 21.44
CA PRO A 481 -7.52 -15.15 22.70
C PRO A 481 -6.13 -15.80 22.69
N SER A 482 -5.46 -15.81 23.84
CA SER A 482 -4.19 -16.55 23.97
C SER A 482 -4.41 -18.04 23.67
N VAL A 483 -3.39 -18.72 23.13
CA VAL A 483 -3.44 -20.17 22.87
C VAL A 483 -3.93 -20.96 24.09
N LYS A 484 -3.47 -20.62 25.30
CA LYS A 484 -3.89 -21.27 26.55
C LYS A 484 -5.39 -21.06 26.84
N ALA A 485 -5.89 -19.84 26.63
CA ALA A 485 -7.31 -19.53 26.81
C ALA A 485 -8.17 -20.28 25.78
N PHE A 486 -7.72 -20.30 24.52
CA PHE A 486 -8.39 -21.03 23.44
C PHE A 486 -8.43 -22.53 23.72
N GLN A 487 -7.30 -23.15 24.07
CA GLN A 487 -7.22 -24.58 24.38
C GLN A 487 -8.18 -24.98 25.52
N LYS A 488 -8.30 -24.15 26.57
CA LYS A 488 -9.26 -24.37 27.65
C LYS A 488 -10.72 -24.31 27.15
N SER A 489 -11.03 -23.35 26.28
CA SER A 489 -12.35 -23.27 25.63
C SER A 489 -12.61 -24.46 24.71
N PHE A 490 -11.60 -24.92 23.99
CA PHE A 490 -11.70 -25.99 23.01
C PHE A 490 -12.05 -27.33 23.68
N LEU A 491 -11.51 -27.60 24.87
CA LEU A 491 -11.87 -28.77 25.68
C LEU A 491 -13.37 -28.83 26.00
N GLY A 492 -14.01 -27.68 26.23
CA GLY A 492 -15.45 -27.61 26.49
C GLY A 492 -16.32 -27.80 25.24
N LEU A 493 -15.77 -27.60 24.05
CA LEU A 493 -16.44 -27.89 22.77
C LEU A 493 -16.24 -29.35 22.32
N ALA A 494 -15.23 -30.02 22.86
CA ALA A 494 -14.86 -31.40 22.57
C ALA A 494 -15.53 -32.43 23.50
N ALA A 495 -16.06 -31.95 24.64
CA ALA A 495 -16.82 -32.73 25.62
C ALA A 495 -18.31 -32.73 25.25
#